data_AF-A0A7L5YEL3-F1
#
_entry.id   AF-A0A7L5YEL3-F1
#
_cell.length_a   1.000
_cell.length_b   1.000
_cell.length_c   1.000
_cell.angle_alpha   90.00
_cell.angle_beta   90.00
_cell.angle_gamma   90.00
#
_symmetry.space_group_name_H-M   'P 1'
#
loop_
_entity.id
_entity.type
_entity.pdbx_description
1 polymer ?
#
loop_
_entity_poly.entity_id
_entity_poly.type
_entity_poly.pdbx_seq_one_letter_code
_entity_poly.pdbx_strand_id
1 'polypeptide(L)'
;MDTMQFALVLTAFDKISPVVRNVQNRFGALAERIDKVRDVSERFGRSTAIAGAASAAALAKPIEAFAELEDASVRLKTVMMDKNGAVGAFEQVNALAVKLGDRLPGTTADFLNMMSKLKAYDITDASILGGVGEAAANLAVLLKMAPDGAAEFAARMKNATGTVDRDMMGLMDTIQRLNFMGVDSTEMMYAFGRSGGALKTFKIQGLEATKALAPLYAMLVKGGLSGETVGTGFASLLSNMADKTKLSKANALLAPGMKLELFNKDGQLKPMRDLVAQFDKLKNLDPVRLNAILKTLTGGGQDQQMLAQVITQGLDGYDKIVESMKNRPICRSASTRSWARLPTCGRPRPARSAIRSRRLPERWGRS
;
A
#
# COMPACT_ATOMS: atom_id res chain seq x y z
N MET A 1 -19.65 -11.38 31.34
CA MET A 1 -18.76 -10.38 30.71
C MET A 1 -18.11 -9.61 31.84
N ASP A 2 -16.78 -9.73 31.96
CA ASP A 2 -16.02 -9.19 33.09
C ASP A 2 -15.95 -7.66 33.08
N THR A 3 -16.05 -7.09 34.28
CA THR A 3 -15.98 -5.64 34.58
C THR A 3 -14.71 -4.96 34.06
N MET A 4 -13.63 -5.71 33.81
CA MET A 4 -12.40 -5.18 33.19
C MET A 4 -12.57 -4.82 31.70
N GLN A 5 -13.46 -5.48 30.96
CA GLN A 5 -13.71 -5.14 29.56
C GLN A 5 -14.52 -3.83 29.43
N PHE A 6 -15.41 -3.55 30.38
CA PHE A 6 -16.12 -2.27 30.44
C PHE A 6 -15.20 -1.08 30.73
N ALA A 7 -14.21 -1.25 31.61
CA ALA A 7 -13.24 -0.21 31.93
C ALA A 7 -12.31 0.14 30.75
N LEU A 8 -11.94 -0.85 29.93
CA LEU A 8 -11.16 -0.64 28.70
C LEU A 8 -11.97 0.04 27.58
N VAL A 9 -13.27 -0.28 27.46
CA VAL A 9 -14.17 0.38 26.50
C VAL A 9 -14.46 1.82 26.92
N LEU A 10 -14.64 2.09 28.21
CA LEU A 10 -14.83 3.45 28.74
C LEU A 10 -13.59 4.34 28.56
N THR A 11 -12.38 3.81 28.82
CA THR A 11 -11.13 4.57 28.61
C THR A 11 -10.81 4.81 27.13
N ALA A 12 -11.24 3.92 26.23
CA ALA A 12 -11.18 4.17 24.79
C ALA A 12 -12.16 5.27 24.35
N PHE A 13 -13.37 5.31 24.92
CA PHE A 13 -14.35 6.37 24.70
C PHE A 13 -13.88 7.74 25.22
N ASP A 14 -13.19 7.77 26.36
CA ASP A 14 -12.73 9.02 26.98
C ASP A 14 -11.60 9.69 26.20
N LYS A 15 -10.74 8.90 25.54
CA LYS A 15 -9.70 9.41 24.61
C LYS A 15 -10.27 9.94 23.28
N ILE A 16 -11.50 9.57 22.93
CA ILE A 16 -12.19 9.98 21.71
C ILE A 16 -13.09 11.22 21.97
N SER A 17 -13.56 11.41 23.20
CA SER A 17 -14.40 12.55 23.63
C SER A 17 -13.87 13.95 23.25
N PRO A 18 -12.57 14.29 23.42
CA PRO A 18 -12.06 15.60 23.00
C PRO A 18 -11.97 15.76 21.48
N VAL A 19 -11.76 14.66 20.74
CA VAL A 19 -11.76 14.67 19.27
C VAL A 19 -13.18 14.86 18.74
N VAL A 20 -14.16 14.17 19.33
CA VAL A 20 -15.58 14.30 18.99
C VAL A 20 -16.12 15.69 19.32
N ARG A 21 -15.78 16.27 20.47
CA ARG A 21 -16.16 17.67 20.80
C ARG A 21 -15.55 18.70 19.86
N ASN A 22 -14.30 18.52 19.46
CA ASN A 22 -13.67 19.41 18.48
C ASN A 22 -14.29 19.29 17.09
N VAL A 23 -14.72 18.09 16.70
CA VAL A 23 -15.47 17.84 15.46
C VAL A 23 -16.86 18.46 15.53
N GLN A 24 -17.57 18.31 16.65
CA GLN A 24 -18.91 18.89 16.86
C GLN A 24 -18.90 20.44 16.86
N ASN A 25 -17.89 21.07 17.48
CA ASN A 25 -17.73 22.52 17.45
C ASN A 25 -17.37 23.05 16.04
N ARG A 26 -16.63 22.26 15.27
CA ARG A 26 -16.33 22.56 13.85
C ARG A 26 -17.53 22.33 12.95
N PHE A 27 -18.39 21.36 13.25
CA PHE A 27 -19.69 21.21 12.60
C PHE A 27 -20.61 22.38 12.89
N GLY A 28 -20.60 22.92 14.11
CA GLY A 28 -21.29 24.18 14.42
C GLY A 28 -20.77 25.33 13.55
N ALA A 29 -19.45 25.50 13.44
CA ALA A 29 -18.85 26.54 12.59
C ALA A 29 -19.06 26.30 11.08
N LEU A 30 -19.16 25.04 10.65
CA LEU A 30 -19.48 24.67 9.27
C LEU A 30 -20.96 24.92 8.97
N ALA A 31 -21.87 24.49 9.85
CA ALA A 31 -23.29 24.80 9.79
C ALA A 31 -23.54 26.31 9.76
N GLU A 32 -22.79 27.08 10.56
CA GLU A 32 -22.87 28.55 10.56
C GLU A 32 -22.35 29.17 9.24
N ARG A 33 -21.33 28.56 8.62
CA ARG A 33 -20.86 28.94 7.28
C ARG A 33 -21.88 28.56 6.19
N ILE A 34 -22.57 27.43 6.35
CA ILE A 34 -23.65 26.97 5.46
C ILE A 34 -24.85 27.90 5.55
N ASP A 35 -25.27 28.29 6.75
CA ASP A 35 -26.35 29.26 6.96
C ASP A 35 -25.99 30.63 6.39
N LYS A 36 -24.73 31.07 6.53
CA LYS A 36 -24.23 32.31 5.91
C LYS A 36 -24.22 32.23 4.38
N VAL A 37 -23.86 31.08 3.79
CA VAL A 37 -23.89 30.87 2.33
C VAL A 37 -25.33 30.81 1.82
N ARG A 38 -26.24 30.19 2.57
CA ARG A 38 -27.67 30.13 2.25
C ARG A 38 -28.33 31.50 2.34
N ASP A 39 -28.03 32.29 3.35
CA ASP A 39 -28.53 33.67 3.52
C ASP A 39 -27.97 34.61 2.43
N VAL A 40 -26.70 34.41 2.03
CA VAL A 40 -26.12 35.10 0.87
C VAL A 40 -26.80 34.67 -0.44
N SER A 41 -27.11 33.38 -0.61
CA SER A 41 -27.81 32.84 -1.79
C SER A 41 -29.26 33.36 -1.90
N GLU A 42 -30.01 33.39 -0.79
CA GLU A 42 -31.38 33.91 -0.75
C GLU A 42 -31.43 35.43 -1.00
N ARG A 43 -30.42 36.18 -0.55
CA ARG A 43 -30.28 37.63 -0.81
C ARG A 43 -29.85 37.92 -2.26
N PHE A 44 -28.98 37.11 -2.84
CA PHE A 44 -28.50 37.30 -4.22
C PHE A 44 -29.48 36.80 -5.29
N GLY A 45 -30.34 35.83 -4.98
CA GLY A 45 -31.41 35.37 -5.88
C GLY A 45 -32.44 36.44 -6.25
N ARG A 46 -32.44 37.60 -5.57
CA ARG A 46 -33.38 38.71 -5.81
C ARG A 46 -32.76 39.97 -6.42
N SER A 47 -31.45 40.05 -6.66
CA SER A 47 -30.86 41.29 -7.20
C SER A 47 -29.77 41.06 -8.25
N THR A 48 -30.12 41.41 -9.50
CA THR A 48 -29.27 41.93 -10.59
C THR A 48 -28.51 40.93 -11.50
N ALA A 49 -28.99 40.86 -12.75
CA ALA A 49 -28.47 40.02 -13.83
C ALA A 49 -27.16 40.52 -14.50
N ILE A 50 -26.59 41.67 -14.10
CA ILE A 50 -25.39 42.25 -14.76
C ILE A 50 -24.15 42.25 -13.85
N ALA A 51 -24.30 42.47 -12.54
CA ALA A 51 -23.24 42.16 -11.56
C ALA A 51 -23.17 40.65 -11.24
N GLY A 52 -24.23 39.91 -11.58
CA GLY A 52 -24.42 38.49 -11.28
C GLY A 52 -23.48 37.54 -12.01
N ALA A 53 -22.94 37.85 -13.20
CA ALA A 53 -22.08 36.91 -13.92
C ALA A 53 -20.68 36.76 -13.29
N ALA A 54 -20.05 37.87 -12.92
CA ALA A 54 -18.72 37.86 -12.27
C ALA A 54 -18.81 37.37 -10.81
N SER A 55 -19.89 37.72 -10.10
CA SER A 55 -20.13 37.26 -8.72
C SER A 55 -20.62 35.80 -8.66
N ALA A 56 -21.45 35.35 -9.61
CA ALA A 56 -21.80 33.93 -9.73
C ALA A 56 -20.59 33.07 -10.09
N ALA A 57 -19.70 33.53 -10.98
CA ALA A 57 -18.46 32.81 -11.27
C ALA A 57 -17.52 32.74 -10.04
N ALA A 58 -17.48 33.78 -9.21
CA ALA A 58 -16.70 33.80 -7.99
C ALA A 58 -17.27 32.89 -6.88
N LEU A 59 -18.59 32.73 -6.84
CA LEU A 59 -19.30 31.85 -5.88
C LEU A 59 -19.50 30.43 -6.41
N ALA A 60 -19.38 30.18 -7.71
CA ALA A 60 -19.59 28.88 -8.34
C ALA A 60 -18.69 27.81 -7.72
N LYS A 61 -17.39 28.06 -7.60
CA LYS A 61 -16.45 27.07 -7.05
C LYS A 61 -16.73 26.69 -5.58
N PRO A 62 -16.97 27.64 -4.66
CA PRO A 62 -17.42 27.30 -3.31
C PRO A 62 -18.75 26.54 -3.26
N ILE A 63 -19.72 26.89 -4.11
CA ILE A 63 -21.03 26.20 -4.18
C ILE A 63 -20.86 24.78 -4.72
N GLU A 64 -20.09 24.60 -5.80
CA GLU A 64 -19.76 23.30 -6.38
C GLU A 64 -19.06 22.41 -5.35
N ALA A 65 -18.02 22.91 -4.68
CA ALA A 65 -17.30 22.15 -3.66
C ALA A 65 -18.20 21.77 -2.45
N PHE A 66 -19.15 22.63 -2.10
CA PHE A 66 -20.14 22.33 -1.07
C PHE A 66 -21.14 21.25 -1.53
N ALA A 67 -21.65 21.36 -2.75
CA ALA A 67 -22.56 20.37 -3.33
C ALA A 67 -21.88 19.00 -3.51
N GLU A 68 -20.62 18.97 -3.95
CA GLU A 68 -19.81 17.74 -4.04
C GLU A 68 -19.59 17.09 -2.68
N LEU A 69 -19.37 17.90 -1.63
CA LEU A 69 -19.24 17.41 -0.27
C LEU A 69 -20.56 16.80 0.25
N GLU A 70 -21.68 17.46 0.00
CA GLU A 70 -23.00 16.94 0.36
C GLU A 70 -23.33 15.64 -0.38
N ASP A 71 -23.11 15.58 -1.70
CA ASP A 71 -23.31 14.34 -2.48
C ASP A 71 -22.43 13.20 -1.97
N ALA A 72 -21.14 13.45 -1.73
CA ALA A 72 -20.21 12.46 -1.23
C ALA A 72 -20.60 11.96 0.17
N SER A 73 -21.09 12.86 1.03
CA SER A 73 -21.58 12.53 2.38
C SER A 73 -22.85 11.66 2.33
N VAL A 74 -23.83 12.03 1.49
CA VAL A 74 -25.06 11.26 1.27
C VAL A 74 -24.76 9.89 0.67
N ARG A 75 -23.84 9.82 -0.29
CA ARG A 75 -23.37 8.57 -0.89
C ARG A 75 -22.72 7.67 0.15
N LEU A 76 -21.80 8.20 0.94
CA LEU A 76 -21.16 7.45 2.02
C LEU A 76 -22.21 6.93 3.00
N LYS A 77 -23.15 7.78 3.41
CA LYS A 77 -24.24 7.40 4.31
C LYS A 77 -25.07 6.24 3.73
N THR A 78 -25.39 6.31 2.43
CA THR A 78 -26.14 5.27 1.72
C THR A 78 -25.38 3.95 1.67
N VAL A 79 -24.07 3.99 1.38
CA VAL A 79 -23.21 2.80 1.31
C VAL A 79 -22.95 2.19 2.69
N MET A 80 -22.99 3.00 3.75
CA MET A 80 -22.85 2.55 5.13
C MET A 80 -24.16 2.12 5.79
N MET A 81 -25.30 2.41 5.17
CA MET A 81 -26.60 2.07 5.70
C MET A 81 -26.80 0.55 5.64
N ASP A 82 -27.11 -0.04 6.79
CA ASP A 82 -27.44 -1.46 6.85
C ASP A 82 -28.89 -1.74 6.40
N LYS A 83 -29.24 -3.02 6.34
CA LYS A 83 -30.59 -3.49 5.95
C LYS A 83 -31.74 -2.93 6.80
N ASN A 84 -31.45 -2.38 7.98
CA ASN A 84 -32.43 -1.80 8.90
C ASN A 84 -32.47 -0.27 8.81
N GLY A 85 -31.70 0.34 7.89
CA GLY A 85 -31.59 1.79 7.78
C GLY A 85 -30.61 2.42 8.78
N ALA A 86 -29.87 1.62 9.56
CA ALA A 86 -28.93 2.13 10.55
C ALA A 86 -27.57 2.44 9.90
N VAL A 87 -27.00 3.59 10.22
CA VAL A 87 -25.73 4.06 9.66
C VAL A 87 -24.66 4.09 10.76
N GLY A 88 -24.29 2.89 11.23
CA GLY A 88 -23.56 2.65 12.48
C GLY A 88 -22.40 3.62 12.77
N ALA A 89 -21.27 3.49 12.07
CA ALA A 89 -20.05 4.26 12.35
C ALA A 89 -19.85 5.49 11.45
N PHE A 90 -20.92 5.99 10.82
CA PHE A 90 -20.84 7.07 9.82
C PHE A 90 -20.10 8.30 10.33
N GLU A 91 -20.45 8.80 11.52
CA GLU A 91 -19.82 9.98 12.11
C GLU A 91 -18.31 9.83 12.29
N GLN A 92 -17.85 8.63 12.64
CA GLN A 92 -16.43 8.34 12.86
C GLN A 92 -15.68 8.27 11.53
N VAL A 93 -16.27 7.64 10.51
CA VAL A 93 -15.69 7.54 9.16
C VAL A 93 -15.67 8.92 8.50
N ASN A 94 -16.73 9.70 8.66
CA ASN A 94 -16.81 11.09 8.19
C ASN A 94 -15.75 11.97 8.87
N ALA A 95 -15.63 11.91 10.20
CA ALA A 95 -14.58 12.64 10.94
C ALA A 95 -13.16 12.25 10.50
N LEU A 96 -12.93 10.97 10.15
CA LEU A 96 -11.67 10.53 9.57
C LEU A 96 -11.43 11.17 8.20
N ALA A 97 -12.43 11.16 7.31
CA ALA A 97 -12.32 11.78 5.98
C ALA A 97 -12.02 13.30 6.06
N VAL A 98 -12.70 14.02 6.96
CA VAL A 98 -12.42 15.45 7.24
C VAL A 98 -10.97 15.63 7.71
N LYS A 99 -10.53 14.82 8.69
CA LYS A 99 -9.16 14.89 9.22
C LYS A 99 -8.11 14.61 8.14
N LEU A 100 -8.40 13.73 7.19
CA LEU A 100 -7.50 13.42 6.07
C LEU A 100 -7.47 14.59 5.06
N GLY A 101 -8.63 15.17 4.73
CA GLY A 101 -8.73 16.36 3.88
C GLY A 101 -8.00 17.58 4.45
N ASP A 102 -8.00 17.75 5.77
CA ASP A 102 -7.26 18.82 6.45
C ASP A 102 -5.72 18.64 6.36
N ARG A 103 -5.23 17.42 6.12
CA ARG A 103 -3.81 17.06 6.26
C ARG A 103 -3.11 16.66 4.97
N LEU A 104 -3.86 16.13 4.02
CA LEU A 104 -3.36 15.55 2.78
C LEU A 104 -3.89 16.35 1.59
N PRO A 105 -3.14 16.46 0.49
CA PRO A 105 -3.65 17.08 -0.73
C PRO A 105 -4.89 16.34 -1.24
N GLY A 106 -5.97 17.09 -1.45
CA GLY A 106 -7.29 16.60 -1.85
C GLY A 106 -8.39 17.38 -1.16
N THR A 107 -9.63 17.19 -1.59
CA THR A 107 -10.82 17.74 -0.93
C THR A 107 -11.37 16.75 0.10
N THR A 108 -12.17 17.22 1.05
CA THR A 108 -12.91 16.32 1.94
C THR A 108 -13.84 15.38 1.18
N ALA A 109 -14.45 15.86 0.08
CA ALA A 109 -15.29 15.04 -0.80
C ALA A 109 -14.52 13.85 -1.40
N ASP A 110 -13.27 14.07 -1.84
CA ASP A 110 -12.41 12.99 -2.34
C ASP A 110 -12.18 11.90 -1.30
N PHE A 111 -11.95 12.27 -0.03
CA PHE A 111 -11.75 11.29 1.04
C PHE A 111 -13.05 10.59 1.43
N LEU A 112 -14.22 11.24 1.35
CA LEU A 112 -15.51 10.58 1.56
C LEU A 112 -15.81 9.55 0.45
N ASN A 113 -15.52 9.91 -0.80
CA ASN A 113 -15.62 9.00 -1.93
C ASN A 113 -14.65 7.81 -1.78
N MET A 114 -13.42 8.07 -1.34
CA MET A 114 -12.45 7.02 -1.00
C MET A 114 -12.98 6.08 0.09
N MET A 115 -13.62 6.57 1.15
CA MET A 115 -14.24 5.70 2.18
C MET A 115 -15.39 4.88 1.61
N SER A 116 -16.21 5.49 0.75
CA SER A 116 -17.30 4.79 0.04
C SER A 116 -16.76 3.68 -0.86
N LYS A 117 -15.63 3.91 -1.53
CA LYS A 117 -14.93 2.90 -2.33
C LYS A 117 -14.39 1.78 -1.46
N LEU A 118 -13.73 2.07 -0.34
CA LEU A 118 -13.27 1.04 0.60
C LEU A 118 -14.42 0.13 1.03
N LYS A 119 -15.59 0.69 1.36
CA LYS A 119 -16.80 -0.07 1.67
C LYS A 119 -17.26 -0.95 0.53
N ALA A 120 -17.22 -0.44 -0.71
CA ALA A 120 -17.58 -1.21 -1.90
C ALA A 120 -16.66 -2.42 -2.18
N TYR A 121 -15.43 -2.42 -1.62
CA TYR A 121 -14.51 -3.57 -1.63
C TYR A 121 -14.56 -4.39 -0.34
N ASP A 122 -15.70 -4.39 0.36
CA ASP A 122 -15.96 -5.14 1.59
C ASP A 122 -15.03 -4.79 2.77
N ILE A 123 -14.42 -3.59 2.77
CA ILE A 123 -13.69 -3.11 3.94
C ILE A 123 -14.71 -2.60 4.96
N THR A 124 -14.75 -3.25 6.12
CA THR A 124 -15.67 -2.88 7.20
C THR A 124 -15.36 -1.50 7.78
N ASP A 125 -16.37 -0.85 8.38
CA ASP A 125 -16.20 0.45 9.04
C ASP A 125 -15.10 0.40 10.11
N ALA A 126 -15.08 -0.69 10.89
CA ALA A 126 -14.04 -0.94 11.89
C ALA A 126 -12.66 -1.04 11.26
N SER A 127 -12.53 -1.67 10.09
CA SER A 127 -11.26 -1.77 9.37
C SER A 127 -10.81 -0.46 8.74
N ILE A 128 -11.75 0.35 8.23
CA ILE A 128 -11.49 1.71 7.74
C ILE A 128 -10.88 2.54 8.87
N LEU A 129 -11.53 2.54 10.04
CA LEU A 129 -11.08 3.24 11.24
C LEU A 129 -9.82 2.63 11.86
N GLY A 130 -9.64 1.31 11.69
CA GLY A 130 -8.53 0.54 12.25
C GLY A 130 -7.19 0.71 11.52
N GLY A 131 -7.13 1.53 10.48
CA GLY A 131 -5.90 1.91 9.79
C GLY A 131 -5.92 1.72 8.28
N VAL A 132 -6.91 1.02 7.71
CA VAL A 132 -7.01 0.85 6.25
C VAL A 132 -7.26 2.19 5.56
N GLY A 133 -8.15 3.03 6.10
CA GLY A 133 -8.48 4.33 5.52
C GLY A 133 -7.30 5.29 5.52
N GLU A 134 -6.58 5.37 6.64
CA GLU A 134 -5.36 6.19 6.74
C GLU A 134 -4.25 5.67 5.82
N ALA A 135 -4.08 4.34 5.71
CA ALA A 135 -3.10 3.74 4.82
C ALA A 135 -3.39 4.02 3.33
N ALA A 136 -4.65 3.88 2.91
CA ALA A 136 -5.08 4.21 1.55
C ALA A 136 -4.84 5.69 1.23
N ALA A 137 -5.23 6.58 2.15
CA ALA A 137 -5.05 8.03 1.97
C ALA A 137 -3.58 8.44 1.83
N ASN A 138 -2.70 7.91 2.70
CA ASN A 138 -1.27 8.20 2.59
C ASN A 138 -0.68 7.63 1.30
N LEU A 139 -1.10 6.43 0.89
CA LEU A 139 -0.67 5.83 -0.37
C LEU A 139 -1.07 6.69 -1.58
N ALA A 140 -2.29 7.24 -1.59
CA ALA A 140 -2.79 8.12 -2.65
C ALA A 140 -1.80 9.26 -2.93
N VAL A 141 -1.34 9.93 -1.87
CA VAL A 141 -0.40 11.03 -2.00
C VAL A 141 0.99 10.57 -2.44
N LEU A 142 1.45 9.45 -1.89
CA LEU A 142 2.83 8.97 -2.07
C LEU A 142 3.05 8.39 -3.47
N LEU A 143 2.03 7.76 -4.04
CA LEU A 143 2.05 7.22 -5.39
C LEU A 143 1.37 8.14 -6.41
N LYS A 144 0.88 9.32 -5.98
CA LYS A 144 0.11 10.26 -6.80
C LYS A 144 -1.11 9.61 -7.47
N MET A 145 -1.77 8.71 -6.75
CA MET A 145 -3.00 8.07 -7.18
C MET A 145 -4.19 8.92 -6.77
N ALA A 146 -5.27 8.90 -7.56
CA ALA A 146 -6.55 9.42 -7.10
C ALA A 146 -6.99 8.66 -5.82
N PRO A 147 -7.61 9.33 -4.83
CA PRO A 147 -8.02 8.68 -3.59
C PRO A 147 -8.86 7.40 -3.81
N ASP A 148 -9.79 7.42 -4.75
CA ASP A 148 -10.59 6.24 -5.13
C ASP A 148 -9.72 5.06 -5.63
N GLY A 149 -8.71 5.32 -6.45
CA GLY A 149 -7.79 4.29 -6.93
C GLY A 149 -6.90 3.75 -5.81
N ALA A 150 -6.52 4.61 -4.86
CA ALA A 150 -5.76 4.19 -3.68
C ALA A 150 -6.61 3.34 -2.71
N ALA A 151 -7.91 3.63 -2.60
CA ALA A 151 -8.86 2.78 -1.86
C ALA A 151 -8.96 1.39 -2.49
N GLU A 152 -9.17 1.30 -3.79
CA GLU A 152 -9.18 0.01 -4.50
C GLU A 152 -7.88 -0.75 -4.29
N PHE A 153 -6.75 -0.07 -4.48
CA PHE A 153 -5.42 -0.66 -4.29
C PHE A 153 -5.25 -1.22 -2.88
N ALA A 154 -5.53 -0.41 -1.85
CA ALA A 154 -5.38 -0.80 -0.46
C ALA A 154 -6.29 -1.97 -0.10
N ALA A 155 -7.54 -1.96 -0.56
CA ALA A 155 -8.49 -3.04 -0.32
C ALA A 155 -8.06 -4.36 -0.99
N ARG A 156 -7.68 -4.31 -2.27
CA ARG A 156 -7.16 -5.48 -3.00
C ARG A 156 -5.93 -6.05 -2.33
N MET A 157 -4.97 -5.20 -1.96
CA MET A 157 -3.73 -5.61 -1.30
C MET A 157 -4.00 -6.20 0.09
N LYS A 158 -4.89 -5.60 0.88
CA LYS A 158 -5.32 -6.16 2.17
C LYS A 158 -5.84 -7.58 2.00
N ASN A 159 -6.77 -7.77 1.07
CA ASN A 159 -7.44 -9.05 0.85
C ASN A 159 -6.46 -10.10 0.31
N ALA A 160 -5.61 -9.73 -0.65
CA ALA A 160 -4.62 -10.62 -1.25
C ALA A 160 -3.53 -11.07 -0.26
N THR A 161 -3.08 -10.17 0.61
CA THR A 161 -2.02 -10.46 1.58
C THR A 161 -2.54 -10.99 2.91
N GLY A 162 -3.84 -10.84 3.20
CA GLY A 162 -4.40 -11.13 4.52
C GLY A 162 -3.87 -10.20 5.62
N THR A 163 -3.48 -8.97 5.27
CA THR A 163 -2.94 -8.02 6.24
C THR A 163 -4.04 -7.45 7.15
N VAL A 164 -3.77 -7.48 8.46
CA VAL A 164 -4.68 -6.93 9.48
C VAL A 164 -4.66 -5.40 9.47
N ASP A 165 -5.74 -4.78 9.94
CA ASP A 165 -5.98 -3.33 9.83
C ASP A 165 -4.82 -2.48 10.34
N ARG A 166 -4.32 -2.79 11.55
CA ARG A 166 -3.22 -2.07 12.20
C ARG A 166 -1.89 -2.12 11.43
N ASP A 167 -1.70 -3.14 10.60
CA ASP A 167 -0.46 -3.38 9.87
C ASP A 167 -0.50 -2.84 8.43
N MET A 168 -1.65 -2.30 8.00
CA MET A 168 -1.85 -1.78 6.64
C MET A 168 -0.88 -0.64 6.31
N MET A 169 -0.54 0.22 7.27
CA MET A 169 0.49 1.23 7.08
C MET A 169 1.85 0.60 6.74
N GLY A 170 2.23 -0.47 7.44
CA GLY A 170 3.49 -1.19 7.18
C GLY A 170 3.48 -1.89 5.81
N LEU A 171 2.31 -2.36 5.38
CA LEU A 171 2.13 -2.93 4.04
C LEU A 171 2.34 -1.85 2.97
N MET A 172 1.70 -0.69 3.12
CA MET A 172 1.85 0.43 2.17
C MET A 172 3.29 0.96 2.14
N ASP A 173 3.96 1.02 3.28
CA ASP A 173 5.39 1.36 3.35
C ASP A 173 6.24 0.37 2.54
N THR A 174 5.91 -0.92 2.60
CA THR A 174 6.62 -1.97 1.84
C THR A 174 6.43 -1.77 0.33
N ILE A 175 5.20 -1.51 -0.12
CA ILE A 175 4.88 -1.26 -1.53
C ILE A 175 5.55 0.01 -2.04
N GLN A 176 5.49 1.11 -1.29
CA GLN A 176 6.12 2.36 -1.70
C GLN A 176 7.63 2.24 -1.85
N ARG A 177 8.30 1.53 -0.93
CA ARG A 177 9.75 1.28 -1.04
C ARG A 177 10.11 0.60 -2.37
N LEU A 178 9.30 -0.37 -2.79
CA LEU A 178 9.47 -1.06 -4.06
C LEU A 178 9.15 -0.17 -5.27
N ASN A 179 8.10 0.65 -5.18
CA ASN A 179 7.78 1.64 -6.21
C ASN A 179 8.94 2.62 -6.45
N PHE A 180 9.55 3.14 -5.38
CA PHE A 180 10.74 3.98 -5.49
C PHE A 180 12.01 3.25 -5.95
N MET A 181 11.98 1.91 -5.96
CA MET A 181 13.03 1.08 -6.53
C MET A 181 12.78 0.73 -8.02
N GLY A 182 11.75 1.31 -8.64
CA GLY A 182 11.39 1.07 -10.04
C GLY A 182 10.54 -0.17 -10.26
N VAL A 183 9.84 -0.66 -9.24
CA VAL A 183 8.86 -1.74 -9.36
C VAL A 183 7.47 -1.16 -9.21
N ASP A 184 6.74 -1.05 -10.31
CA ASP A 184 5.42 -0.41 -10.33
C ASP A 184 4.47 -1.06 -9.31
N SER A 185 3.76 -0.22 -8.56
CA SER A 185 2.81 -0.69 -7.54
C SER A 185 1.72 -1.59 -8.12
N THR A 186 1.30 -1.35 -9.35
CA THR A 186 0.28 -2.12 -10.07
C THR A 186 0.78 -3.54 -10.35
N GLU A 187 2.04 -3.69 -10.75
CA GLU A 187 2.66 -5.01 -10.94
C GLU A 187 2.72 -5.77 -9.61
N MET A 188 3.05 -5.09 -8.51
CA MET A 188 2.99 -5.71 -7.18
C MET A 188 1.57 -6.12 -6.81
N MET A 189 0.58 -5.28 -7.09
CA MET A 189 -0.84 -5.58 -6.85
C MET A 189 -1.30 -6.80 -7.65
N TYR A 190 -0.90 -6.93 -8.93
CA TYR A 190 -1.20 -8.11 -9.73
C TYR A 190 -0.51 -9.36 -9.20
N ALA A 191 0.77 -9.27 -8.80
CA ALA A 191 1.50 -10.40 -8.25
C ALA A 191 0.84 -10.93 -6.96
N PHE A 192 0.52 -10.05 -6.00
CA PHE A 192 -0.18 -10.46 -4.79
C PHE A 192 -1.62 -10.88 -5.07
N GLY A 193 -2.35 -10.16 -5.91
CA GLY A 193 -3.74 -10.48 -6.24
C GLY A 193 -3.90 -11.86 -6.88
N ARG A 194 -3.03 -12.20 -7.84
CA ARG A 194 -3.05 -13.50 -8.54
C ARG A 194 -2.54 -14.66 -7.67
N SER A 195 -1.61 -14.39 -6.75
CA SER A 195 -1.10 -15.41 -5.83
C SER A 195 -1.92 -15.56 -4.53
N GLY A 196 -2.76 -14.58 -4.18
CA GLY A 196 -3.41 -14.46 -2.88
C GLY A 196 -4.22 -15.70 -2.44
N GLY A 197 -4.88 -16.38 -3.39
CA GLY A 197 -5.58 -17.63 -3.11
C GLY A 197 -4.64 -18.75 -2.65
N ALA A 198 -3.54 -18.97 -3.37
CA ALA A 198 -2.53 -19.94 -2.98
C ALA A 198 -1.81 -19.53 -1.69
N LEU A 199 -1.46 -18.26 -1.54
CA LEU A 199 -0.86 -17.72 -0.32
C LEU A 199 -1.73 -18.04 0.91
N LYS A 200 -3.06 -17.83 0.81
CA LYS A 200 -4.01 -18.18 1.87
C LYS A 200 -4.02 -19.69 2.15
N THR A 201 -4.06 -20.54 1.13
CA THR A 201 -4.01 -22.01 1.29
C THR A 201 -2.77 -22.47 2.06
N PHE A 202 -1.61 -21.87 1.76
CA PHE A 202 -0.35 -22.17 2.42
C PHE A 202 -0.09 -21.36 3.70
N LYS A 203 -1.08 -20.59 4.18
CA LYS A 203 -0.99 -19.72 5.38
C LYS A 203 0.15 -18.69 5.31
N ILE A 204 0.51 -18.26 4.11
CA ILE A 204 1.49 -17.20 3.87
C ILE A 204 0.73 -15.88 3.85
N GLN A 205 0.40 -15.34 5.02
CA GLN A 205 -0.42 -14.13 5.16
C GLN A 205 0.17 -13.13 6.16
N GLY A 206 -0.30 -11.89 6.06
CA GLY A 206 0.06 -10.79 6.93
C GLY A 206 1.26 -9.99 6.45
N LEU A 207 1.63 -8.99 7.25
CA LEU A 207 2.69 -8.04 6.92
C LEU A 207 4.06 -8.71 6.79
N GLU A 208 4.40 -9.62 7.71
CA GLU A 208 5.73 -10.27 7.69
C GLU A 208 5.88 -11.22 6.49
N ALA A 209 4.83 -11.97 6.15
CA ALA A 209 4.80 -12.76 4.92
C ALA A 209 4.95 -11.86 3.68
N THR A 210 4.26 -10.72 3.66
CA THR A 210 4.37 -9.74 2.57
C THR A 210 5.78 -9.18 2.46
N LYS A 211 6.41 -8.77 3.56
CA LYS A 211 7.81 -8.29 3.58
C LYS A 211 8.79 -9.37 3.11
N ALA A 212 8.51 -10.63 3.37
CA ALA A 212 9.35 -11.74 2.92
C ALA A 212 9.17 -12.05 1.42
N LEU A 213 7.95 -11.91 0.89
CA LEU A 213 7.62 -12.16 -0.53
C LEU A 213 7.96 -10.98 -1.45
N ALA A 214 7.76 -9.76 -0.98
CA ALA A 214 7.86 -8.57 -1.81
C ALA A 214 9.25 -8.41 -2.48
N PRO A 215 10.39 -8.73 -1.83
CA PRO A 215 11.70 -8.75 -2.48
C PRO A 215 11.78 -9.75 -3.63
N LEU A 216 11.21 -10.94 -3.46
CA LEU A 216 11.17 -11.98 -4.49
C LEU A 216 10.35 -11.53 -5.70
N TYR A 217 9.18 -10.91 -5.47
CA TYR A 217 8.36 -10.38 -6.56
C TYR A 217 9.05 -9.23 -7.28
N ALA A 218 9.64 -8.31 -6.54
CA ALA A 218 10.44 -7.22 -7.10
C ALA A 218 11.62 -7.74 -7.94
N MET A 219 12.28 -8.81 -7.49
CA MET A 219 13.38 -9.47 -8.20
C MET A 219 12.95 -10.00 -9.56
N LEU A 220 11.77 -10.62 -9.60
CA LEU A 220 11.20 -11.22 -10.80
C LEU A 220 10.72 -10.16 -11.78
N VAL A 221 9.99 -9.15 -11.29
CA VAL A 221 9.51 -8.03 -12.10
C VAL A 221 10.65 -7.23 -12.71
N LYS A 222 11.71 -6.96 -11.93
CA LYS A 222 12.91 -6.28 -12.45
C LYS A 222 13.66 -7.05 -13.52
N GLY A 223 13.53 -8.37 -13.56
CA GLY A 223 14.09 -9.18 -14.64
C GLY A 223 13.17 -9.31 -15.86
N GLY A 224 12.06 -8.56 -15.91
CA GLY A 224 11.21 -8.43 -17.11
C GLY A 224 9.90 -9.20 -17.08
N LEU A 225 9.58 -9.89 -15.99
CA LEU A 225 8.28 -10.58 -15.86
C LEU A 225 7.18 -9.60 -15.43
N SER A 226 5.97 -9.74 -15.99
CA SER A 226 4.81 -9.01 -15.47
C SER A 226 4.42 -9.53 -14.09
N GLY A 227 3.84 -8.66 -13.26
CA GLY A 227 3.27 -9.01 -11.96
C GLY A 227 2.20 -10.08 -12.07
N GLU A 228 1.39 -10.07 -13.13
CA GLU A 228 0.45 -11.15 -13.40
C GLU A 228 1.15 -12.50 -13.59
N THR A 229 2.21 -12.55 -14.42
CA THR A 229 3.05 -13.74 -14.59
C THR A 229 3.64 -14.21 -13.27
N VAL A 230 4.19 -13.28 -12.49
CA VAL A 230 4.80 -13.58 -11.20
C VAL A 230 3.77 -14.17 -10.24
N GLY A 231 2.57 -13.58 -10.17
CA GLY A 231 1.54 -14.02 -9.25
C GLY A 231 0.94 -15.39 -9.60
N THR A 232 0.61 -15.62 -10.87
CA THR A 232 0.08 -16.92 -11.33
C THR A 232 1.15 -18.01 -11.26
N GLY A 233 2.37 -17.70 -11.71
CA GLY A 233 3.49 -18.62 -11.64
C GLY A 233 3.83 -18.98 -10.19
N PHE A 234 3.84 -18.01 -9.27
CA PHE A 234 4.11 -18.31 -7.86
C PHE A 234 3.01 -19.19 -7.24
N ALA A 235 1.73 -18.97 -7.55
CA ALA A 235 0.64 -19.83 -7.12
C ALA A 235 0.80 -21.28 -7.62
N SER A 236 1.18 -21.42 -8.90
CA SER A 236 1.47 -22.72 -9.52
C SER A 236 2.67 -23.39 -8.86
N LEU A 237 3.78 -22.66 -8.66
CA LEU A 237 4.97 -23.16 -7.98
C LEU A 237 4.63 -23.66 -6.57
N LEU A 238 3.88 -22.90 -5.76
CA LEU A 238 3.50 -23.34 -4.42
C LEU A 238 2.75 -24.68 -4.45
N SER A 239 1.80 -24.81 -5.36
CA SER A 239 1.02 -26.04 -5.56
C SER A 239 1.90 -27.22 -6.01
N ASN A 240 2.78 -26.98 -6.98
CA ASN A 240 3.68 -28.01 -7.51
C ASN A 240 4.77 -28.42 -6.50
N MET A 241 5.26 -27.49 -5.68
CA MET A 241 6.25 -27.77 -4.64
C MET A 241 5.65 -28.60 -3.50
N ALA A 242 4.35 -28.44 -3.22
CA ALA A 242 3.63 -29.24 -2.25
C ALA A 242 3.36 -30.68 -2.72
N ASP A 243 3.47 -30.95 -4.02
CA ASP A 243 3.40 -32.31 -4.57
C ASP A 243 4.65 -33.11 -4.19
N LYS A 244 4.49 -33.98 -3.18
CA LYS A 244 5.55 -34.86 -2.67
C LYS A 244 6.16 -35.74 -3.77
N THR A 245 5.38 -36.13 -4.78
CA THR A 245 5.85 -36.96 -5.89
C THR A 245 6.79 -36.17 -6.79
N LYS A 246 6.40 -34.94 -7.16
CA LYS A 246 7.27 -34.05 -7.96
C LYS A 246 8.55 -33.71 -7.20
N LEU A 247 8.43 -33.35 -5.92
CA LEU A 247 9.59 -33.03 -5.09
C LEU A 247 10.52 -34.23 -4.91
N SER A 248 9.99 -35.44 -4.72
CA SER A 248 10.79 -36.66 -4.63
C SER A 248 11.51 -36.97 -5.94
N LYS A 249 10.84 -36.83 -7.09
CA LYS A 249 11.45 -37.04 -8.41
C LYS A 249 12.55 -36.01 -8.69
N ALA A 250 12.29 -34.74 -8.38
CA ALA A 250 13.29 -33.68 -8.51
C ALA A 250 14.51 -33.94 -7.62
N ASN A 251 14.30 -34.38 -6.37
CA ASN A 251 15.38 -34.74 -5.45
C ASN A 251 16.19 -35.96 -5.93
N ALA A 252 15.56 -36.95 -6.56
CA ALA A 252 16.27 -38.09 -7.15
C ALA A 252 17.17 -37.69 -8.31
N LEU A 253 16.87 -36.58 -8.99
CA LEU A 253 17.72 -36.00 -10.03
C LEU A 253 18.87 -35.15 -9.46
N LEU A 254 18.96 -34.90 -8.15
CA LEU A 254 20.06 -34.12 -7.55
C LEU A 254 21.30 -34.99 -7.30
N ALA A 255 22.47 -34.34 -7.19
CA ALA A 255 23.71 -35.04 -6.90
C ALA A 255 23.66 -35.68 -5.49
N PRO A 256 24.39 -36.79 -5.24
CA PRO A 256 24.48 -37.39 -3.91
C PRO A 256 24.85 -36.32 -2.86
N GLY A 257 24.09 -36.25 -1.77
CA GLY A 257 24.26 -35.25 -0.71
C GLY A 257 23.50 -33.93 -0.91
N MET A 258 22.87 -33.71 -2.07
CA MET A 258 22.00 -32.57 -2.32
C MET A 258 20.53 -32.95 -2.18
N LYS A 259 19.78 -32.16 -1.40
CA LYS A 259 18.32 -32.29 -1.25
C LYS A 259 17.68 -30.92 -1.13
N LEU A 260 16.59 -30.72 -1.86
CA LEU A 260 15.69 -29.59 -1.70
C LEU A 260 14.72 -29.90 -0.56
N GLU A 261 14.80 -29.07 0.48
CA GLU A 261 13.90 -29.12 1.63
C GLU A 261 13.08 -27.85 1.69
N LEU A 262 11.88 -27.90 1.12
CA LEU A 262 11.00 -26.74 0.98
C LEU A 262 10.05 -26.57 2.15
N PHE A 263 9.83 -27.63 2.92
CA PHE A 263 8.93 -27.64 4.08
C PHE A 263 9.72 -27.91 5.36
N ASN A 264 9.26 -27.34 6.47
CA ASN A 264 9.74 -27.67 7.80
C ASN A 264 9.14 -29.01 8.28
N LYS A 265 9.53 -29.47 9.47
CA LYS A 265 9.04 -30.72 10.07
C LYS A 265 7.52 -30.71 10.31
N ASP A 266 6.95 -29.52 10.49
CA ASP A 266 5.52 -29.31 10.74
C ASP A 266 4.69 -29.25 9.44
N GLY A 267 5.33 -29.46 8.28
CA GLY A 267 4.68 -29.42 6.97
C GLY A 267 4.35 -28.01 6.47
N GLN A 268 4.87 -26.96 7.11
CA GLN A 268 4.78 -25.58 6.63
C GLN A 268 5.93 -25.27 5.69
N LEU A 269 5.70 -24.38 4.72
CA LEU A 269 6.78 -23.90 3.86
C LEU A 269 7.86 -23.21 4.70
N LYS A 270 9.11 -23.45 4.36
CA LYS A 270 10.24 -22.72 4.96
C LYS A 270 10.10 -21.22 4.68
N PRO A 271 10.72 -20.35 5.51
CA PRO A 271 10.76 -18.91 5.25
C PRO A 271 11.22 -18.61 3.82
N MET A 272 10.68 -17.56 3.20
CA MET A 272 10.94 -17.26 1.78
C MET A 272 12.42 -17.13 1.45
N ARG A 273 13.21 -16.50 2.33
CA ARG A 273 14.66 -16.40 2.18
C ARG A 273 15.33 -17.78 2.14
N ASP A 274 14.90 -18.71 2.99
CA ASP A 274 15.43 -20.07 3.03
C ASP A 274 15.03 -20.86 1.79
N LEU A 275 13.82 -20.63 1.24
CA LEU A 275 13.40 -21.24 -0.03
C LEU A 275 14.29 -20.78 -1.18
N VAL A 276 14.57 -19.46 -1.27
CA VAL A 276 15.52 -18.93 -2.26
C VAL A 276 16.89 -19.57 -2.07
N ALA A 277 17.36 -19.73 -0.84
CA ALA A 277 18.63 -20.42 -0.55
C ALA A 277 18.63 -21.91 -0.95
N GLN A 278 17.48 -22.61 -0.87
CA GLN A 278 17.38 -23.99 -1.39
C GLN A 278 17.55 -24.01 -2.92
N PHE A 279 16.93 -23.06 -3.62
CA PHE A 279 17.03 -22.95 -5.07
C PHE A 279 18.42 -22.50 -5.54
N ASP A 280 19.08 -21.64 -4.77
CA ASP A 280 20.45 -21.18 -5.06
C ASP A 280 21.47 -22.33 -5.13
N LYS A 281 21.24 -23.43 -4.39
CA LYS A 281 22.05 -24.67 -4.50
C LYS A 281 22.07 -25.27 -5.91
N LEU A 282 21.04 -24.99 -6.72
CA LEU A 282 20.90 -25.52 -8.07
C LEU A 282 21.67 -24.70 -9.11
N LYS A 283 22.17 -23.52 -8.75
CA LYS A 283 22.76 -22.54 -9.67
C LYS A 283 23.98 -23.06 -10.45
N ASN A 284 24.76 -23.94 -9.84
CA ASN A 284 25.99 -24.49 -10.44
C ASN A 284 25.80 -25.88 -11.04
N LEU A 285 24.56 -26.37 -11.16
CA LEU A 285 24.30 -27.64 -11.82
C LEU A 285 24.48 -27.50 -13.35
N ASP A 286 24.88 -28.60 -13.98
CA ASP A 286 24.89 -28.72 -15.44
C ASP A 286 23.53 -28.29 -16.05
N PRO A 287 23.50 -27.50 -17.14
CA PRO A 287 22.28 -27.00 -17.75
C PRO A 287 21.24 -28.07 -18.11
N VAL A 288 21.66 -29.25 -18.58
CA VAL A 288 20.73 -30.33 -18.93
C VAL A 288 20.05 -30.87 -17.68
N ARG A 289 20.85 -31.13 -16.63
CA ARG A 289 20.35 -31.59 -15.34
C ARG A 289 19.44 -30.56 -14.66
N LEU A 290 19.85 -29.29 -14.67
CA LEU A 290 19.07 -28.18 -14.12
C LEU A 290 17.72 -28.08 -14.82
N ASN A 291 17.70 -28.16 -16.15
CA ASN A 291 16.46 -28.11 -16.93
C ASN A 291 15.51 -29.27 -16.57
N ALA A 292 16.03 -30.49 -16.42
CA ALA A 292 15.23 -31.66 -16.03
C ALA A 292 14.61 -31.50 -14.63
N ILE A 293 15.38 -30.98 -13.66
CA ILE A 293 14.89 -30.69 -12.30
C ILE A 293 13.78 -29.64 -12.35
N LEU A 294 14.03 -28.52 -13.04
CA LEU A 294 13.07 -27.44 -13.18
C LEU A 294 11.78 -27.91 -13.84
N LYS A 295 11.86 -28.61 -14.97
CA LYS A 295 10.70 -29.17 -15.67
C LYS A 295 9.92 -30.13 -14.77
N THR A 296 10.60 -30.93 -13.94
CA THR A 296 9.94 -31.83 -12.98
C THR A 296 9.20 -31.07 -11.89
N LEU A 297 9.80 -29.98 -11.38
CA LEU A 297 9.20 -29.15 -10.33
C LEU A 297 8.06 -28.28 -10.85
N THR A 298 8.11 -27.79 -12.08
CA THR A 298 7.15 -26.80 -12.57
C THR A 298 6.17 -27.34 -13.60
N GLY A 299 6.48 -28.47 -14.24
CA GLY A 299 5.77 -28.94 -15.43
C GLY A 299 6.25 -28.29 -16.74
N GLY A 300 7.20 -27.36 -16.68
CA GLY A 300 7.77 -26.66 -17.84
C GLY A 300 7.25 -25.24 -18.03
N GLY A 301 7.40 -24.71 -19.24
CA GLY A 301 6.81 -23.43 -19.67
C GLY A 301 7.30 -22.21 -18.89
N GLN A 302 6.39 -21.27 -18.64
CA GLN A 302 6.68 -19.97 -18.03
C GLN A 302 7.08 -20.11 -16.55
N ASP A 303 6.51 -21.08 -15.82
CA ASP A 303 6.88 -21.37 -14.43
C ASP A 303 8.32 -21.85 -14.31
N GLN A 304 8.79 -22.66 -15.29
CA GLN A 304 10.19 -23.07 -15.38
C GLN A 304 11.13 -21.87 -15.58
N GLN A 305 10.77 -20.93 -16.45
CA GLN A 305 11.57 -19.73 -16.70
C GLN A 305 11.64 -18.83 -15.46
N MET A 306 10.51 -18.63 -14.78
CA MET A 306 10.46 -17.86 -13.55
C MET A 306 11.31 -18.50 -12.45
N LEU A 307 11.21 -19.83 -12.25
CA LEU A 307 12.05 -20.52 -11.27
C LEU A 307 13.54 -20.49 -11.65
N ALA A 308 13.88 -20.62 -12.93
CA ALA A 308 15.25 -20.45 -13.41
C ALA A 308 15.80 -19.05 -13.10
N GLN A 309 14.97 -18.01 -13.21
CA GLN A 309 15.35 -16.65 -12.85
C GLN A 309 15.59 -16.51 -11.35
N VAL A 310 14.75 -17.14 -10.50
CA VAL A 310 15.00 -17.20 -9.04
C VAL A 310 16.35 -17.84 -8.74
N ILE A 311 16.70 -18.95 -9.39
CA ILE A 311 17.99 -19.64 -9.21
C ILE A 311 19.15 -18.76 -9.70
N THR A 312 18.99 -18.11 -10.86
CA THR A 312 20.05 -17.30 -11.46
C THR A 312 20.41 -16.11 -10.56
N GLN A 313 19.40 -15.40 -10.06
CA GLN A 313 19.59 -14.27 -9.16
C GLN A 313 19.98 -14.72 -7.76
N GLY A 314 19.45 -15.86 -7.30
CA GLY A 314 19.85 -16.53 -6.08
C GLY A 314 19.57 -15.72 -4.80
N LEU A 315 20.21 -16.16 -3.71
CA LEU A 315 20.07 -15.51 -2.41
C LEU A 315 20.64 -14.09 -2.41
N ASP A 316 21.72 -13.86 -3.16
CA ASP A 316 22.34 -12.53 -3.31
C ASP A 316 21.37 -11.51 -3.93
N GLY A 317 20.62 -11.91 -4.96
CA GLY A 317 19.63 -11.05 -5.61
C GLY A 317 18.51 -10.66 -4.64
N TYR A 318 18.01 -11.63 -3.88
CA TYR A 318 17.02 -11.41 -2.84
C TYR A 318 17.52 -10.45 -1.74
N ASP A 319 18.70 -10.74 -1.17
CA ASP A 319 19.27 -9.96 -0.08
C ASP A 319 19.61 -8.52 -0.52
N LYS A 320 20.07 -8.32 -1.76
CA LYS A 320 20.29 -6.98 -2.33
C LYS A 320 19.02 -6.15 -2.36
N ILE A 321 17.87 -6.76 -2.68
CA ILE A 321 16.59 -6.05 -2.67
C ILE A 321 16.15 -5.74 -1.24
N VAL A 322 16.26 -6.70 -0.33
CA VAL A 322 15.98 -6.49 1.10
C VAL A 322 16.80 -5.32 1.66
N GLU A 323 18.10 -5.29 1.37
CA GLU A 323 19.00 -4.23 1.83
C GLU A 323 18.68 -2.88 1.19
N SER A 324 18.39 -2.87 -0.11
CA SER A 324 17.95 -1.68 -0.83
C SER A 324 16.63 -1.11 -0.26
N MET A 325 15.73 -1.98 0.21
CA MET A 325 14.50 -1.57 0.86
C MET A 325 14.79 -0.94 2.23
N LYS A 326 15.70 -1.50 3.04
CA LYS A 326 16.07 -0.96 4.37
C LYS A 326 16.70 0.43 4.27
N ASN A 327 17.58 0.64 3.31
CA ASN A 327 18.38 1.87 3.17
C ASN A 327 17.61 3.10 2.65
N ARG A 328 16.32 2.96 2.34
CA ARG A 328 15.48 4.08 1.89
C ARG A 328 14.70 4.70 3.04
N PRO A 329 14.59 6.04 3.11
CA PRO A 329 13.73 6.68 4.11
C PRO A 329 12.25 6.42 3.80
N ILE A 330 11.44 6.24 4.85
CA ILE A 330 9.98 6.22 4.74
C ILE A 330 9.51 7.67 4.62
N CYS A 331 8.65 7.98 3.64
CA CYS A 331 8.02 9.30 3.52
C CYS A 331 6.95 9.54 4.62
N ARG A 332 6.92 8.79 5.72
CA ARG A 332 6.08 9.06 6.90
C ARG A 332 6.60 10.23 7.75
N SER A 333 7.90 10.51 7.70
CA SER A 333 8.49 11.71 8.33
C SER A 333 8.11 13.04 7.65
N ALA A 334 7.38 12.95 6.53
CA ALA A 334 6.89 14.06 5.72
C ALA A 334 5.51 14.59 6.12
N SER A 335 4.62 13.76 6.66
CA SER A 335 3.25 14.21 6.98
C SER A 335 3.13 14.93 8.33
N THR A 336 4.16 14.83 9.18
CA THR A 336 4.22 15.54 10.49
C THR A 336 4.98 16.86 10.44
N ARG A 337 5.72 17.13 9.36
CA ARG A 337 6.32 18.44 9.08
C ARG A 337 5.59 19.06 7.90
N SER A 338 5.34 20.37 7.92
CA SER A 338 4.69 21.05 6.79
C SER A 338 5.30 20.58 5.46
N TRP A 339 4.46 20.13 4.54
CA TRP A 339 4.85 19.61 3.22
C TRP A 339 5.84 20.53 2.45
N ALA A 340 5.90 21.82 2.80
CA ALA A 340 6.84 22.83 2.30
C ALA A 340 8.32 22.66 2.73
N ARG A 341 8.65 21.78 3.68
CA ARG A 341 10.03 21.61 4.20
C ARG A 341 10.51 20.16 4.17
N LEU A 342 10.43 19.51 3.02
CA LEU A 342 10.92 18.15 2.86
C LEU A 342 12.03 18.06 1.82
N PRO A 343 13.14 17.38 2.14
CA PRO A 343 14.12 17.02 1.13
C PRO A 343 13.47 15.99 0.21
N THR A 344 12.97 16.47 -0.93
CA THR A 344 12.57 15.74 -2.13
C THR A 344 12.51 14.21 -1.99
N CYS A 345 11.36 13.66 -1.60
CA CYS A 345 11.06 12.26 -1.90
C CYS A 345 11.12 12.14 -3.45
N GLY A 346 12.21 11.59 -3.99
CA GLY A 346 12.33 11.29 -5.43
C GLY A 346 13.51 11.89 -6.20
N ARG A 347 14.48 12.59 -5.60
CA ARG A 347 15.77 12.86 -6.28
C ARG A 347 16.92 12.13 -5.60
N PRO A 348 17.80 11.41 -6.35
CA PRO A 348 19.06 10.98 -5.77
C PRO A 348 19.77 12.22 -5.24
N ARG A 349 20.30 12.15 -4.01
CA ARG A 349 21.14 13.23 -3.48
C ARG A 349 22.21 13.51 -4.55
N PRO A 350 22.40 14.76 -5.00
CA PRO A 350 23.55 15.06 -5.84
C PRO A 350 24.78 14.61 -5.03
N ALA A 351 25.61 13.76 -5.63
CA ALA A 351 26.88 13.39 -5.06
C ALA A 351 27.56 14.69 -4.63
N ARG A 352 27.92 14.80 -3.34
CA ARG A 352 28.77 15.90 -2.89
C ARG A 352 30.07 15.75 -3.68
N SER A 353 30.21 16.53 -4.75
CA SER A 353 31.49 16.72 -5.39
C SER A 353 32.39 17.33 -4.33
N ALA A 354 33.35 16.54 -3.87
CA ALA A 354 34.45 17.02 -3.07
C ALA A 354 35.30 17.95 -3.96
N ILE A 355 34.87 19.20 -4.12
CA ILE A 355 35.75 20.26 -4.60
C ILE A 355 36.65 20.62 -3.43
N ARG A 356 37.70 19.81 -3.27
CA ARG A 356 38.89 20.13 -2.50
C ARG A 356 39.85 20.84 -3.46
N SER A 357 39.53 22.05 -3.91
CA SER A 357 40.50 22.88 -4.64
C SER A 357 41.35 23.66 -3.65
N ARG A 358 42.51 23.05 -3.38
CA ARG A 358 43.81 23.61 -3.03
C ARG A 358 43.88 25.12 -2.76
N ARG A 359 44.41 25.45 -1.58
CA ARG A 359 45.13 26.71 -1.31
C ARG A 359 46.13 26.96 -2.44
N LEU A 360 46.03 28.10 -3.10
CA LEU A 360 47.14 28.67 -3.87
C LEU A 360 47.98 29.52 -2.91
N PRO A 361 49.33 29.41 -2.94
CA PRO A 361 50.18 30.24 -2.11
C PRO A 361 50.36 31.63 -2.73
N GLU A 362 50.41 32.64 -1.86
CA GLU A 362 50.91 33.97 -2.18
C GLU A 362 52.35 33.89 -2.71
N ARG A 363 52.63 34.51 -3.86
CA ARG A 363 53.94 35.13 -4.09
C ARG A 363 53.90 36.23 -5.18
N TRP A 364 54.18 37.48 -4.77
CA TRP A 364 54.99 38.56 -5.41
C TRP A 364 54.93 38.70 -6.95
N GLY A 365 54.75 39.84 -7.64
CA GLY A 365 54.94 41.27 -7.36
C GLY A 365 55.45 41.97 -8.65
N ARG A 366 55.16 43.29 -8.82
CA ARG A 366 55.63 44.23 -9.90
C ARG A 366 55.04 43.97 -11.30
N SER A 367 54.50 44.95 -12.03
CA SER A 367 54.94 46.34 -12.26
C SER A 367 53.74 47.26 -12.49
#